data_AF-A0AAU2NHK1-F1
#
_entry.id   AF-A0AAU2NHK1-F1
#
_cell.length_a   1.000
_cell.length_b   1.000
_cell.length_c   1.000
_cell.angle_alpha   90.00
_cell.angle_beta   90.00
_cell.angle_gamma   90.00
#
_symmetry.space_group_name_H-M   'P 1'
#
loop_
_entity.id
_entity.type
_entity.pdbx_description
1 polymer ?
#
loop_
_entity_poly.entity_id
_entity_poly.type
_entity_poly.pdbx_seq_one_letter_code
_entity_poly.pdbx_strand_id
1 'polypeptide(L)'
;MFELEAMDYDFHLFTDATSGFDSVVRRGPAAEGYRLTTGNPQAERVLPVSTLGVPRLAVADAVARLDLSGLPFVFFTDAATGRGYVLYHRYDGHYGLITPVP
;
A
#
# COMPACT_ATOMS: atom_id res chain seq x y z
N MET A 1 17.73 13.31 3.38
CA MET A 1 17.32 13.17 1.97
C MET A 1 16.29 12.06 1.97
N PHE A 2 15.02 12.39 1.80
CA PHE A 2 13.94 11.40 1.96
C PHE A 2 14.01 10.40 0.81
N GLU A 3 13.90 9.12 1.16
CA GLU A 3 13.96 7.94 0.29
C GLU A 3 12.77 7.84 -0.71
N LEU A 4 12.14 8.98 -1.02
CA LEU A 4 11.04 9.12 -1.98
C LEU A 4 11.56 9.42 -3.41
N GLU A 5 12.82 9.83 -3.57
CA GLU A 5 13.41 10.21 -4.87
C GLU A 5 14.04 9.04 -5.64
N ALA A 6 14.13 7.84 -5.07
CA ALA A 6 14.97 6.79 -5.65
C ALA A 6 14.29 5.90 -6.71
N MET A 7 12.95 5.83 -6.77
CA MET A 7 12.27 4.80 -7.59
C MET A 7 10.99 5.25 -8.33
N ASP A 8 10.66 6.55 -8.40
CA ASP A 8 9.46 7.09 -9.07
C ASP A 8 8.11 6.52 -8.55
N TYR A 9 8.11 5.84 -7.41
CA TYR A 9 6.88 5.38 -6.76
C TYR A 9 6.37 6.43 -5.80
N ASP A 10 5.19 6.98 -6.12
CA ASP A 10 4.48 7.98 -5.34
C ASP A 10 3.86 7.42 -4.03
N PHE A 11 4.39 6.35 -3.42
CA PHE A 11 3.82 5.73 -2.22
C PHE A 11 4.85 5.28 -1.17
N HIS A 12 4.40 5.15 0.08
CA HIS A 12 5.21 4.69 1.20
C HIS A 12 4.39 3.80 2.14
N LEU A 13 4.90 2.60 2.44
CA LEU A 13 4.34 1.66 3.42
C LEU A 13 4.99 1.90 4.79
N PHE A 14 4.19 2.00 5.83
CA PHE A 14 4.66 2.14 7.21
C PHE A 14 3.73 1.42 8.19
N THR A 15 4.26 1.11 9.38
CA THR A 15 3.47 0.61 10.51
C THR A 15 3.14 1.79 11.42
N ASP A 16 1.86 2.02 11.68
CA ASP A 16 1.41 3.06 12.62
C ASP A 16 1.81 2.67 14.05
N ALA A 17 2.62 3.51 14.70
CA ALA A 17 3.17 3.22 16.02
C ALA A 17 2.12 3.18 17.15
N THR A 18 0.96 3.82 16.96
CA THR A 18 -0.12 3.86 17.96
C THR A 18 -1.02 2.64 17.85
N SER A 19 -1.37 2.26 16.63
CA SER A 19 -2.37 1.22 16.35
C SER A 19 -1.75 -0.13 15.95
N GLY A 20 -0.48 -0.16 15.54
CA GLY A 20 0.21 -1.34 15.04
C GLY A 20 -0.23 -1.79 13.65
N PHE A 21 -1.16 -1.07 13.01
CA PHE A 21 -1.63 -1.41 11.66
C PHE A 21 -0.71 -0.86 10.59
N ASP A 22 -0.47 -1.68 9.58
CA ASP A 22 0.24 -1.26 8.39
C ASP A 22 -0.66 -0.37 7.51
N SER A 23 -0.06 0.68 6.95
CA SER A 23 -0.75 1.71 6.17
C SER A 23 0.13 2.18 5.01
N VAL A 24 -0.52 2.61 3.93
CA VAL A 24 0.14 3.18 2.76
C VAL A 24 -0.31 4.62 2.56
N VAL A 25 0.63 5.55 2.54
CA VAL A 25 0.41 6.89 2.01
C VAL A 25 0.81 6.92 0.54
N ARG A 26 0.01 7.57 -0.30
CA ARG A 26 0.36 7.79 -1.71
C ARG A 26 0.08 9.23 -2.14
N ARG A 27 0.84 9.73 -3.10
CA ARG A 27 0.53 10.97 -3.80
C ARG A 27 -0.64 10.73 -4.76
N GLY A 28 -1.60 11.65 -4.74
CA GLY A 28 -2.64 11.78 -5.75
C GLY A 28 -2.23 12.77 -6.84
N PRO A 29 -3.05 12.94 -7.89
CA PRO A 29 -2.85 14.02 -8.85
C PRO A 29 -2.77 15.39 -8.13
N ALA A 30 -2.10 16.37 -8.73
CA ALA A 30 -1.68 17.61 -8.06
C ALA A 30 -2.77 18.35 -7.26
N ALA A 31 -4.04 18.24 -7.67
CA ALA A 31 -5.17 18.85 -6.98
C ALA A 31 -5.66 18.09 -5.73
N GLU A 32 -5.33 16.79 -5.58
CA GLU A 32 -5.83 15.92 -4.51
C GLU A 32 -4.85 15.73 -3.33
N GLY A 33 -3.58 16.12 -3.49
CA GLY A 33 -2.57 15.95 -2.44
C GLY A 33 -2.29 14.49 -2.09
N TYR A 34 -2.05 14.18 -0.81
CA TYR A 34 -1.77 12.82 -0.36
C TYR A 34 -3.04 12.07 0.06
N ARG A 35 -3.08 10.76 -0.19
CA ARG A 35 -4.14 9.85 0.23
C ARG A 35 -3.58 8.76 1.14
N LEU A 36 -4.36 8.36 2.13
CA LEU A 36 -4.01 7.29 3.07
C LEU A 36 -4.92 6.08 2.85
N THR A 37 -4.35 4.88 2.87
CA THR A 37 -5.10 3.62 2.98
C THR A 37 -4.53 2.86 4.16
N THR A 38 -5.38 2.43 5.10
CA THR A 38 -4.95 1.83 6.36
C THR A 38 -5.68 0.51 6.60
N GLY A 39 -4.96 -0.47 7.16
CA GLY A 39 -5.57 -1.69 7.66
C GLY A 39 -6.40 -1.48 8.93
N ASN A 40 -6.27 -0.33 9.60
CA ASN A 40 -7.02 -0.02 10.82
C ASN A 40 -8.47 0.39 10.49
N PRO A 41 -9.48 -0.42 10.86
CA PRO A 41 -10.88 -0.09 10.59
C PRO A 41 -11.41 1.09 11.40
N GLN A 42 -10.70 1.52 12.45
CA GLN A 42 -11.09 2.59 13.37
C GLN A 42 -10.27 3.88 13.22
N ALA A 43 -9.40 3.97 12.20
CA ALA A 43 -8.53 5.13 12.04
C ALA A 43 -9.31 6.45 11.91
N GLU A 44 -8.92 7.46 12.70
CA GLU A 44 -9.41 8.83 12.52
C GLU A 44 -8.93 9.41 11.19
N ARG A 45 -9.84 10.10 10.50
CA ARG A 45 -9.62 10.61 9.14
C ARG A 45 -8.86 11.93 9.15
N VAL A 46 -7.55 11.88 9.42
CA VAL A 46 -6.66 13.05 9.34
C VAL A 46 -6.27 13.36 7.88
N LEU A 47 -6.31 12.35 7.00
CA LEU A 47 -6.19 12.45 5.55
C LEU A 47 -7.44 11.84 4.87
N PRO A 48 -7.68 12.10 3.57
CA PRO A 48 -8.66 11.32 2.81
C PRO A 48 -8.28 9.83 2.86
N VAL A 49 -9.04 9.05 3.65
CA VAL A 49 -8.88 7.61 3.81
C VAL A 49 -9.79 6.88 2.83
N SER A 50 -9.26 5.87 2.12
CA SER A 50 -10.10 4.96 1.32
C SER A 50 -11.11 4.24 2.23
N THR A 51 -12.41 4.35 1.92
CA THR A 51 -13.49 3.69 2.70
C THR A 51 -13.68 2.22 2.36
N LEU A 52 -13.11 1.76 1.24
CA LEU A 52 -13.00 0.34 0.93
C LEU A 52 -11.91 -0.24 1.83
N GLY A 53 -12.32 -1.12 2.75
CA GLY A 53 -11.40 -1.84 3.62
C GLY A 53 -10.30 -2.56 2.83
N VAL A 54 -9.12 -2.68 3.43
CA VAL A 54 -7.98 -3.33 2.81
C VAL A 54 -8.31 -4.81 2.60
N PRO A 55 -8.25 -5.33 1.35
CA PRO A 55 -8.60 -6.71 1.09
C PRO A 55 -7.57 -7.65 1.73
N ARG A 56 -8.04 -8.78 2.26
CA ARG A 56 -7.17 -9.85 2.77
C ARG A 56 -6.92 -10.86 1.65
N LEU A 57 -5.67 -10.99 1.21
CA LEU A 57 -5.30 -11.76 0.01
C LEU A 57 -4.05 -12.61 0.25
N ALA A 58 -3.90 -13.71 -0.49
CA ALA A 58 -2.59 -14.31 -0.70
C ALA A 58 -1.81 -13.52 -1.76
N VAL A 59 -0.48 -13.63 -1.78
CA VAL A 59 0.36 -12.92 -2.76
C VAL A 59 -0.04 -13.23 -4.21
N ALA A 60 -0.40 -14.48 -4.51
CA ALA A 60 -0.84 -14.88 -5.84
C ALA A 60 -2.14 -14.15 -6.28
N ASP A 61 -3.08 -13.95 -5.37
CA ASP A 61 -4.31 -13.20 -5.65
C ASP A 61 -4.03 -11.70 -5.82
N ALA A 62 -3.04 -11.17 -5.08
CA ALA A 62 -2.58 -9.81 -5.24
C ALA A 62 -1.94 -9.58 -6.63
N VAL A 63 -1.19 -10.56 -7.15
CA VAL A 63 -0.65 -10.54 -8.52
C VAL A 63 -1.77 -10.46 -9.55
N ALA A 64 -2.74 -11.38 -9.47
CA ALA A 64 -3.88 -11.38 -10.38
C ALA A 64 -4.66 -10.05 -10.31
N ARG A 65 -4.82 -9.48 -9.12
CA ARG A 65 -5.49 -8.18 -8.94
C ARG A 65 -4.69 -7.03 -9.53
N LEU A 66 -3.36 -7.02 -9.40
CA LEU A 66 -2.50 -6.00 -9.98
C LEU A 66 -2.64 -6.02 -11.51
N ASP A 67 -2.51 -7.19 -12.11
CA ASP A 67 -2.60 -7.38 -13.56
C ASP A 67 -3.97 -6.96 -14.12
N LEU A 68 -5.06 -7.35 -13.45
CA LEU A 68 -6.43 -7.06 -13.90
C LEU A 68 -6.83 -5.60 -13.71
N SER A 69 -6.29 -4.92 -12.70
CA SER A 69 -6.69 -3.55 -12.36
C SER A 69 -5.92 -2.49 -13.13
N GLY A 70 -4.73 -2.82 -13.66
CA GLY A 70 -3.83 -1.83 -14.27
C GLY A 70 -3.35 -0.75 -13.30
N LEU A 71 -3.51 -0.98 -11.99
CA LEU A 71 -3.04 -0.07 -10.96
C LEU A 71 -1.50 -0.11 -10.89
N PRO A 72 -0.86 0.99 -10.45
CA PRO A 72 0.60 0.98 -10.26
C PRO A 72 1.04 0.04 -9.12
N PHE A 73 0.16 -0.21 -8.15
CA PHE A 73 0.41 -1.11 -7.04
C PHE A 73 -0.90 -1.60 -6.41
N VAL A 74 -0.81 -2.68 -5.63
CA VAL A 74 -1.88 -3.21 -4.77
C VAL A 74 -1.39 -3.21 -3.33
N PHE A 75 -2.12 -2.55 -2.44
CA PHE A 75 -1.97 -2.70 -0.99
C PHE A 75 -3.03 -3.68 -0.47
N PHE A 76 -2.59 -4.67 0.32
CA PHE A 76 -3.45 -5.73 0.85
C PHE A 76 -2.95 -6.24 2.20
N THR A 77 -3.84 -6.86 2.97
CA THR A 77 -3.46 -7.59 4.19
C THR A 77 -3.12 -9.03 3.79
N ASP A 78 -1.88 -9.46 4.00
CA ASP A 78 -1.46 -10.81 3.69
C ASP A 78 -2.20 -11.84 4.54
N ALA A 79 -2.74 -12.86 3.87
CA ALA A 79 -3.60 -13.85 4.51
C ALA A 79 -2.84 -14.81 5.45
N ALA A 80 -1.52 -14.95 5.30
CA ALA A 80 -0.71 -15.80 6.17
C ALA A 80 -0.25 -15.05 7.42
N THR A 81 0.16 -13.80 7.27
CA THR A 81 0.82 -13.01 8.33
C THR A 81 -0.09 -11.99 9.00
N GLY A 82 -1.20 -11.60 8.35
CA GLY A 82 -2.06 -10.52 8.81
C GLY A 82 -1.43 -9.13 8.69
N ARG A 83 -0.27 -9.01 8.04
CA ARG A 83 0.47 -7.76 7.85
C ARG A 83 0.12 -7.11 6.50
N GLY A 84 0.19 -5.79 6.42
CA GLY A 84 -0.10 -5.04 5.21
C GLY A 84 1.09 -5.04 4.26
N TYR A 85 0.93 -5.60 3.06
CA TYR A 85 1.96 -5.73 2.03
C TYR A 85 1.64 -4.85 0.81
N VAL A 86 2.66 -4.43 0.08
CA VAL A 86 2.51 -3.74 -1.20
C VAL A 86 3.15 -4.55 -2.33
N LEU A 87 2.35 -4.88 -3.34
CA LEU A 87 2.79 -5.49 -4.59
C LEU A 87 2.77 -4.46 -5.72
N TYR A 88 3.82 -4.42 -6.55
CA TYR A 88 3.95 -3.49 -7.67
C TYR A 88 4.77 -4.10 -8.82
N HIS A 89 4.67 -3.50 -10.02
CA HIS A 89 5.54 -3.86 -11.16
C HIS A 89 6.89 -3.16 -11.05
N ARG A 90 7.98 -3.91 -11.19
CA ARG A 90 9.34 -3.36 -11.29
C ARG A 90 9.67 -3.03 -12.74
N TYR A 91 10.63 -2.13 -12.92
CA TYR A 91 11.14 -1.77 -14.25
C TYR A 91 11.83 -2.92 -15.00
N ASP A 92 12.29 -3.94 -14.29
CA ASP A 92 12.88 -5.15 -14.87
C ASP A 92 11.84 -6.18 -15.34
N GLY A 93 10.55 -5.81 -15.35
CA GLY A 93 9.44 -6.67 -15.79
C GLY A 93 8.99 -7.70 -14.75
N HIS A 94 9.60 -7.74 -13.57
CA HIS A 94 9.19 -8.63 -12.48
C HIS A 94 8.28 -7.90 -11.48
N TYR A 95 7.71 -8.65 -10.54
CA TYR A 95 6.98 -8.08 -9.42
C TYR A 95 7.92 -7.72 -8.26
N GLY A 96 7.67 -6.59 -7.62
CA GLY A 96 8.26 -6.23 -6.35
C GLY A 96 7.24 -6.42 -5.23
N LEU A 97 7.69 -6.98 -4.10
CA LEU A 97 6.89 -7.13 -2.89
C LEU A 97 7.59 -6.39 -1.75
N ILE A 98 6.90 -5.42 -1.17
CA ILE A 98 7.34 -4.71 0.03
C ILE A 98 6.54 -5.23 1.21
N THR A 99 7.27 -5.70 2.22
CA THR A 99 6.74 -6.11 3.50
C THR A 99 7.11 -5.08 4.56
N PRO A 100 6.28 -4.89 5.60
CA PRO A 100 6.62 -4.01 6.70
C PRO A 100 7.80 -4.61 7.47
N VAL A 101 8.69 -3.74 7.93
CA VAL A 101 9.80 -4.15 8.81
C VAL A 101 9.26 -4.49 10.20
N PRO A 102 9.88 -5.45 10.92
CA PRO A 102 9.50 -5.81 12.29
C PRO A 102 9.55 -4.65 13.28
#